data_AF-A0A6P6EIB1-F1
#
_entry.id   AF-A0A6P6EIB1-F1
#
_cell.length_a   1.000
_cell.length_b   1.000
_cell.length_c   1.000
_cell.angle_alpha   90.00
_cell.angle_beta   90.00
_cell.angle_gamma   90.00
#
_symmetry.space_group_name_H-M   'P 1'
#
loop_
_entity.id
_entity.type
_entity.pdbx_description
1 polymer ?
#
loop_
_entity_poly.entity_id
_entity_poly.type
_entity_poly.pdbx_seq_one_letter_code
_entity_poly.pdbx_strand_id
1 'polypeptide(L)'
;MSSGYSSLEEDAEDFFFTARTSFFRRAPQGKSRAGQQDVEKEKETHTYLSKEEIKEKVHKYNLAVTDKLKMTLNSNGIYTGFIKVQMELCKPPQTSPSSSGCMNTLHISSTNTVGEVIEALLKKFLVTESPAKFALYKRCHREDQVYACKLSDQEHPLYLRLVAGPRTDTLSFVLREHEIGESHFSPAGTR
;
A
#
# COMPACT_ATOMS: atom_id res chain seq x y z
N MET A 1 38.86 2.01 -53.59
CA MET A 1 37.61 1.24 -53.46
C MET A 1 37.65 0.52 -52.12
N SER A 2 36.59 0.70 -51.35
CA SER A 2 36.40 0.26 -49.97
C SER A 2 36.31 -1.26 -49.82
N SER A 3 36.70 -1.80 -48.66
CA SER A 3 35.77 -2.31 -47.65
C SER A 3 36.51 -3.25 -46.68
N GLY A 4 36.76 -2.78 -45.46
CA GLY A 4 37.11 -3.62 -44.33
C GLY A 4 35.85 -3.81 -43.48
N TYR A 5 35.34 -5.03 -43.42
CA TYR A 5 34.25 -5.47 -42.53
C TYR A 5 34.71 -5.31 -41.07
N SER A 6 34.09 -4.45 -40.27
CA SER A 6 32.86 -4.64 -39.46
C SER A 6 32.99 -5.71 -38.38
N SER A 7 33.35 -5.25 -37.18
CA SER A 7 33.28 -5.99 -35.91
C SER A 7 31.83 -6.28 -35.52
N LEU A 8 31.57 -7.50 -35.06
CA LEU A 8 30.34 -7.85 -34.36
C LEU A 8 30.73 -8.71 -33.15
N GLU A 9 30.33 -8.24 -31.98
CA GLU A 9 30.45 -8.86 -30.66
C GLU A 9 29.67 -10.17 -30.61
N GLU A 10 30.25 -11.20 -29.98
CA GLU A 10 29.56 -12.35 -29.39
C GLU A 10 30.61 -13.18 -28.63
N ASP A 11 30.80 -12.89 -27.34
CA ASP A 11 31.53 -13.79 -26.43
C ASP A 11 30.55 -14.22 -25.33
N ALA A 12 30.33 -15.53 -25.29
CA ALA A 12 29.26 -16.20 -24.60
C ALA A 12 29.87 -17.08 -23.50
N GLU A 13 30.24 -16.48 -22.37
CA GLU A 13 30.97 -17.22 -21.34
C GLU A 13 30.08 -17.54 -20.12
N ASP A 14 29.52 -18.75 -20.19
CA ASP A 14 29.28 -19.73 -19.13
C ASP A 14 29.20 -19.28 -17.66
N PHE A 15 27.97 -19.20 -17.14
CA PHE A 15 27.68 -19.11 -15.71
C PHE A 15 27.64 -20.52 -15.07
N PHE A 16 28.81 -21.06 -14.71
CA PHE A 16 28.90 -22.33 -13.97
C PHE A 16 28.43 -22.18 -12.51
N PHE A 17 27.29 -22.80 -12.20
CA PHE A 17 26.88 -23.15 -10.83
C PHE A 17 27.85 -24.16 -10.22
N THR A 18 28.71 -23.74 -9.28
CA THR A 18 29.47 -24.67 -8.42
C THR A 18 28.98 -24.60 -6.98
N ALA A 19 28.00 -25.44 -6.65
CA ALA A 19 27.67 -25.74 -5.27
C ALA A 19 28.75 -26.67 -4.68
N ARG A 20 29.46 -26.23 -3.63
CA ARG A 20 30.23 -27.13 -2.77
C ARG A 20 29.89 -26.90 -1.31
N THR A 21 29.27 -27.92 -0.74
CA THR A 21 29.07 -28.15 0.68
C THR A 21 30.37 -28.63 1.32
N SER A 22 30.76 -28.16 2.50
CA SER A 22 31.57 -28.95 3.44
C SER A 22 31.65 -28.31 4.83
N PHE A 23 31.60 -29.19 5.83
CA PHE A 23 31.47 -28.97 7.25
C PHE A 23 32.80 -28.66 7.99
N PHE A 24 32.68 -28.07 9.19
CA PHE A 24 33.63 -28.01 10.33
C PHE A 24 34.94 -27.18 10.23
N ARG A 25 35.04 -26.07 11.00
CA ARG A 25 35.77 -25.97 12.31
C ARG A 25 36.03 -24.53 12.82
N ARG A 26 35.81 -24.38 14.14
CA ARG A 26 36.50 -23.56 15.20
C ARG A 26 36.63 -22.04 15.12
N ALA A 27 36.10 -21.38 16.17
CA ALA A 27 36.56 -20.10 16.71
C ALA A 27 37.92 -20.26 17.46
N PRO A 28 38.73 -19.18 17.66
CA PRO A 28 38.50 -18.28 18.81
C PRO A 28 38.91 -16.79 18.64
N GLN A 29 38.27 -15.97 19.50
CA GLN A 29 38.73 -14.77 20.23
C GLN A 29 39.53 -13.63 19.54
N GLY A 30 38.94 -12.44 19.60
CA GLY A 30 39.60 -11.30 20.25
C GLY A 30 39.69 -10.00 19.46
N LYS A 31 38.78 -9.04 19.73
CA LYS A 31 39.08 -7.64 20.12
C LYS A 31 37.80 -6.79 20.06
N SER A 32 37.32 -6.41 21.24
CA SER A 32 36.35 -5.34 21.44
C SER A 32 37.06 -3.98 21.29
N ARG A 33 36.56 -3.14 20.38
CA ARG A 33 36.75 -1.69 20.43
C ARG A 33 35.62 -0.97 19.68
N ALA A 34 34.84 -0.25 20.48
CA ALA A 34 34.21 1.05 20.23
C ALA A 34 33.49 1.28 18.89
N GLY A 35 32.16 1.38 19.02
CA GLY A 35 31.43 2.56 18.57
C GLY A 35 31.14 2.66 17.08
N GLN A 36 30.01 2.08 16.66
CA GLN A 36 29.13 2.70 15.68
C GLN A 36 27.69 2.47 16.15
N GLN A 37 27.11 3.51 16.74
CA GLN A 37 25.68 3.76 16.56
C GLN A 37 25.52 4.01 15.06
N ASP A 38 25.09 3.02 14.30
CA ASP A 38 24.50 3.26 13.01
C ASP A 38 23.07 2.77 13.09
N VAL A 39 22.20 3.76 13.03
CA VAL A 39 20.75 3.70 12.94
C VAL A 39 20.35 2.45 12.17
N GLU A 40 19.86 1.43 12.86
CA GLU A 40 18.97 0.43 12.25
C GLU A 40 17.72 1.22 11.85
N LYS A 41 17.86 1.84 10.68
CA LYS A 41 16.82 2.35 9.82
C LYS A 41 15.99 1.12 9.52
N GLU A 42 15.07 0.86 10.44
CA GLU A 42 14.02 -0.12 10.27
C GLU A 42 13.31 0.30 9.00
N LYS A 43 13.63 -0.50 8.00
CA LYS A 43 13.27 -0.40 6.62
C LYS A 43 11.80 -0.82 6.55
N GLU A 44 10.92 0.00 7.12
CA GLU A 44 9.54 0.02 6.69
C GLU A 44 9.58 0.42 5.23
N THR A 45 9.12 -0.51 4.40
CA THR A 45 9.04 -0.51 2.95
C THR A 45 8.05 0.52 2.45
N HIS A 46 8.22 1.77 2.89
CA HIS A 46 7.44 2.92 2.51
C HIS A 46 7.77 3.27 1.06
N THR A 47 6.96 2.70 0.18
CA THR A 47 7.01 2.75 -1.28
C THR A 47 7.41 4.13 -1.82
N TYR A 48 8.67 4.15 -2.24
CA TYR A 48 9.56 5.21 -2.68
C TYR A 48 9.01 6.13 -3.78
N LEU A 49 8.62 7.35 -3.42
CA LEU A 49 8.65 8.50 -4.34
C LEU A 49 9.52 9.58 -3.71
N SER A 50 10.40 10.19 -4.51
CA SER A 50 11.16 11.37 -4.14
C SER A 50 10.24 12.58 -3.92
N LYS A 51 10.76 13.62 -3.26
CA LYS A 51 9.99 14.86 -3.02
C LYS A 51 9.58 15.51 -4.34
N GLU A 52 10.46 15.43 -5.34
CA GLU A 52 10.27 15.94 -6.69
C GLU A 52 9.14 15.17 -7.40
N GLU A 53 9.14 13.84 -7.31
CA GLU A 53 8.07 13.01 -7.87
C GLU A 53 6.72 13.24 -7.18
N ILE A 54 6.70 13.42 -5.86
CA ILE A 54 5.48 13.77 -5.12
C ILE A 54 4.95 15.11 -5.62
N LYS A 55 5.83 16.13 -5.76
CA LYS A 55 5.45 17.44 -6.25
C LYS A 55 4.85 17.38 -7.66
N GLU A 56 5.50 16.63 -8.56
CA GLU A 56 5.02 16.43 -9.92
C GLU A 56 3.67 15.70 -9.94
N LYS A 57 3.52 14.60 -9.20
CA LYS A 57 2.26 13.87 -9.11
C LYS A 57 1.14 14.71 -8.50
N VAL A 58 1.41 15.50 -7.46
CA VAL A 58 0.41 16.39 -6.86
C VAL A 58 -0.04 17.44 -7.87
N HIS A 59 0.90 18.01 -8.63
CA HIS A 59 0.58 18.96 -9.69
C HIS A 59 -0.29 18.31 -10.78
N LYS A 60 0.13 17.16 -11.30
CA LYS A 60 -0.62 16.38 -12.31
C LYS A 60 -2.00 15.96 -11.80
N TYR A 61 -2.09 15.51 -10.55
CA TYR A 61 -3.34 15.17 -9.89
C TYR A 61 -4.29 16.37 -9.91
N ASN A 62 -3.83 17.53 -9.43
CA ASN A 62 -4.63 18.75 -9.36
C ASN A 62 -5.06 19.33 -10.70
N LEU A 63 -4.29 19.05 -11.77
CA LEU A 63 -4.68 19.38 -13.15
C LEU A 63 -5.81 18.48 -13.67
N ALA A 64 -5.80 17.20 -13.28
CA ALA A 64 -6.81 16.23 -13.69
C ALA A 64 -8.08 16.24 -12.79
N VAL A 65 -8.02 16.88 -11.62
CA VAL A 65 -9.16 17.05 -10.71
C VAL A 65 -10.20 17.96 -11.35
N THR A 66 -11.42 17.44 -11.53
CA THR A 66 -12.57 18.20 -12.03
C THR A 66 -13.42 18.82 -10.92
N ASP A 67 -13.27 18.33 -9.68
CA ASP A 67 -14.01 18.83 -8.52
C ASP A 67 -13.13 19.74 -7.64
N LYS A 68 -13.56 20.03 -6.40
CA LYS A 68 -12.80 20.86 -5.45
C LYS A 68 -11.84 20.04 -4.59
N LEU A 69 -11.73 18.73 -4.80
CA LEU A 69 -11.00 17.79 -3.94
C LEU A 69 -9.54 17.63 -4.37
N LYS A 70 -8.83 18.76 -4.33
CA LYS A 70 -7.41 18.84 -4.69
C LYS A 70 -6.50 18.36 -3.55
N MET A 71 -5.26 18.04 -3.91
CA MET A 71 -4.19 17.79 -2.96
C MET A 71 -3.34 19.03 -2.74
N THR A 72 -2.77 19.18 -1.56
CA THR A 72 -1.89 20.29 -1.19
C THR A 72 -0.57 19.72 -0.70
N LEU A 73 0.54 20.13 -1.30
CA LEU A 73 1.88 19.78 -0.82
C LEU A 73 2.38 20.88 0.12
N ASN A 74 2.71 20.53 1.35
CA ASN A 74 3.29 21.46 2.32
C ASN A 74 4.82 21.53 2.18
N SER A 75 5.42 22.61 2.70
CA SER A 75 6.87 22.85 2.66
C SER A 75 7.68 21.80 3.43
N ASN A 76 7.09 21.15 4.43
CA ASN A 76 7.69 20.04 5.18
C ASN A 76 7.72 18.71 4.41
N GLY A 77 7.16 18.66 3.18
CA GLY A 77 7.08 17.46 2.36
C GLY A 77 5.86 16.58 2.62
N ILE A 78 5.05 16.90 3.63
CA ILE A 78 3.76 16.24 3.89
C ILE A 78 2.74 16.82 2.92
N TYR A 79 2.01 15.97 2.22
CA TYR A 79 0.87 16.40 1.41
C TYR A 79 -0.43 16.01 2.07
N THR A 80 -1.48 16.80 1.85
CA THR A 80 -2.83 16.53 2.31
C THR A 80 -3.77 16.46 1.14
N GLY A 81 -4.92 15.82 1.32
CA GLY A 81 -5.92 15.71 0.28
C GLY A 81 -7.10 14.89 0.74
N PHE A 82 -7.97 14.57 -0.21
CA PHE A 82 -9.23 13.93 0.07
C PHE A 82 -9.24 12.49 -0.42
N ILE A 83 -9.84 11.62 0.38
CA ILE A 83 -10.23 10.27 -0.04
C ILE A 83 -11.73 10.08 0.14
N LYS A 84 -12.34 9.34 -0.78
CA LYS A 84 -13.74 8.91 -0.70
C LYS A 84 -13.76 7.43 -0.33
N VAL A 85 -14.39 7.12 0.80
CA VAL A 85 -14.54 5.76 1.31
C VAL A 85 -16.01 5.40 1.30
N GLN A 86 -16.37 4.34 0.58
CA GLN A 86 -17.71 3.76 0.67
C GLN A 86 -17.82 2.94 1.93
N MET A 87 -18.85 3.20 2.72
CA MET A 87 -19.10 2.48 3.97
C MET A 87 -20.09 1.34 3.71
N GLU A 88 -19.60 0.11 3.77
CA GLU A 88 -20.38 -1.12 3.68
C GLU A 88 -20.36 -1.82 5.05
N LEU A 89 -20.98 -1.15 6.03
CA LEU A 89 -21.13 -1.67 7.38
C LEU A 89 -22.49 -2.37 7.51
N CYS A 90 -22.52 -3.58 8.04
CA CYS A 90 -23.75 -4.25 8.46
C CYS A 90 -24.36 -3.43 9.61
N LYS A 91 -25.40 -2.62 9.35
CA LYS A 91 -26.17 -1.96 10.40
C LYS A 91 -27.47 -2.73 10.70
N PRO A 92 -27.94 -2.73 11.97
CA PRO A 92 -29.04 -3.58 12.46
C PRO A 92 -30.40 -3.28 11.79
N PRO A 93 -31.39 -4.19 11.90
CA PRO A 93 -32.64 -4.17 11.13
C PRO A 93 -33.67 -3.10 11.54
N GLN A 94 -33.29 -2.05 12.27
CA GLN A 94 -34.23 -0.98 12.63
C GLN A 94 -33.62 0.39 12.33
N THR A 95 -34.38 1.16 11.54
CA THR A 95 -34.22 2.57 11.17
C THR A 95 -33.45 2.87 9.87
N SER A 96 -34.24 3.14 8.82
CA SER A 96 -33.96 3.79 7.52
C SER A 96 -33.56 2.91 6.30
N PRO A 97 -34.31 2.98 5.17
CA PRO A 97 -34.10 2.13 3.99
C PRO A 97 -33.05 2.70 2.99
N SER A 98 -31.91 3.19 3.47
CA SER A 98 -30.86 3.76 2.60
C SER A 98 -29.55 2.96 2.61
N SER A 99 -29.62 1.62 2.67
CA SER A 99 -28.45 0.71 2.71
C SER A 99 -27.65 0.63 1.38
N SER A 100 -27.73 1.65 0.52
CA SER A 100 -26.72 1.89 -0.51
C SER A 100 -25.54 2.59 0.16
N GLY A 101 -24.43 1.87 0.36
CA GLY A 101 -23.28 2.29 1.17
C GLY A 101 -22.99 3.80 1.15
N CYS A 102 -23.02 4.42 2.33
CA CYS A 102 -22.80 5.87 2.43
C CYS A 102 -21.34 6.21 2.05
N MET A 103 -21.16 7.12 1.10
CA MET A 103 -19.82 7.62 0.76
C MET A 103 -19.40 8.66 1.79
N ASN A 104 -18.27 8.43 2.47
CA ASN A 104 -17.65 9.38 3.36
C ASN A 104 -16.42 10.01 2.69
N THR A 105 -16.36 11.33 2.64
CA THR A 105 -15.18 12.05 2.17
C THR A 105 -14.38 12.54 3.37
N LEU A 106 -13.12 12.14 3.45
CA LEU A 106 -12.19 12.49 4.52
C LEU A 106 -11.07 13.37 3.95
N HIS A 107 -10.70 14.41 4.70
CA HIS A 107 -9.46 15.16 4.46
C HIS A 107 -8.38 14.57 5.38
N ILE A 108 -7.32 14.04 4.78
CA ILE A 108 -6.23 13.35 5.48
C ILE A 108 -4.88 13.83 4.97
N SER A 109 -3.82 13.47 5.69
CA SER A 109 -2.43 13.71 5.31
C SER A 109 -1.76 12.44 4.77
N SER A 110 -0.58 12.60 4.18
CA SER A 110 0.22 11.50 3.65
C SER A 110 0.74 10.55 4.72
N THR A 111 0.77 10.98 5.99
CA THR A 111 1.22 10.16 7.12
C THR A 111 0.09 9.37 7.75
N ASN A 112 -1.18 9.65 7.40
CA ASN A 112 -2.29 8.89 7.95
C ASN A 112 -2.25 7.45 7.44
N THR A 113 -2.36 6.49 8.35
CA THR A 113 -2.37 5.06 8.04
C THR A 113 -3.79 4.56 7.78
N VAL A 114 -3.92 3.37 7.21
CA VAL A 114 -5.21 2.71 7.04
C VAL A 114 -5.86 2.44 8.40
N GLY A 115 -5.11 2.00 9.40
CA GLY A 115 -5.62 1.76 10.75
C GLY A 115 -6.28 2.99 11.37
N GLU A 116 -5.59 4.14 11.31
CA GLU A 116 -6.14 5.42 11.78
C GLU A 116 -7.42 5.83 11.03
N VAL A 117 -7.44 5.60 9.71
CA VAL A 117 -8.62 5.91 8.88
C VAL A 117 -9.80 5.02 9.26
N ILE A 118 -9.57 3.72 9.51
CA ILE A 118 -10.61 2.79 9.98
C ILE A 118 -11.15 3.26 11.32
N GLU A 119 -10.30 3.51 12.31
CA GLU A 119 -10.71 3.98 13.64
C GLU A 119 -11.51 5.28 13.58
N ALA A 120 -11.03 6.26 12.80
CA ALA A 120 -11.69 7.55 12.64
C ALA A 120 -13.08 7.40 11.99
N LEU A 121 -13.22 6.52 11.00
CA LEU A 121 -14.50 6.24 10.35
C LEU A 121 -15.45 5.54 11.32
N LEU A 122 -15.02 4.48 12.00
CA LEU A 122 -15.88 3.73 12.94
C LEU A 122 -16.38 4.63 14.07
N LYS A 123 -15.51 5.48 14.63
CA LYS A 123 -15.87 6.49 15.62
C LYS A 123 -16.89 7.49 15.06
N LYS A 124 -16.69 7.99 13.83
CA LYS A 124 -17.61 8.92 13.17
C LYS A 124 -19.00 8.31 12.91
N PHE A 125 -19.07 7.01 12.65
CA PHE A 125 -20.32 6.30 12.38
C PHE A 125 -20.95 5.61 13.60
N LEU A 126 -20.36 5.83 14.79
CA LEU A 126 -20.79 5.27 16.08
C LEU A 126 -20.85 3.75 16.07
N VAL A 127 -19.88 3.11 15.40
CA VAL A 127 -19.73 1.65 15.43
C VAL A 127 -19.07 1.27 16.74
N THR A 128 -19.73 0.43 17.54
CA THR A 128 -19.26 -0.02 18.85
C THR A 128 -18.37 -1.26 18.80
N GLU A 129 -18.25 -1.86 17.62
CA GLU A 129 -17.45 -3.05 17.39
C GLU A 129 -15.95 -2.75 17.31
N SER A 130 -15.13 -3.78 17.50
CA SER A 130 -13.69 -3.66 17.43
C SER A 130 -13.23 -3.29 16.02
N PRO A 131 -12.30 -2.32 15.84
CA PRO A 131 -11.76 -1.96 14.53
C PRO A 131 -11.10 -3.13 13.80
N ALA A 132 -10.62 -4.14 14.53
CA ALA A 132 -10.06 -5.36 13.95
C ALA A 132 -11.06 -6.18 13.11
N LYS A 133 -12.37 -6.03 13.36
CA LYS A 133 -13.42 -6.66 12.55
C LYS A 133 -13.62 -5.98 11.20
N PHE A 134 -13.00 -4.84 10.97
CA PHE A 134 -13.16 -4.08 9.74
C PHE A 134 -11.86 -4.07 8.96
N ALA A 135 -11.99 -3.94 7.65
CA ALA A 135 -10.84 -3.73 6.79
C ALA A 135 -11.18 -2.75 5.68
N LEU A 136 -10.20 -1.92 5.34
CA LEU A 136 -10.28 -1.03 4.19
C LEU A 136 -9.79 -1.77 2.95
N TYR A 137 -10.58 -1.77 1.89
CA TYR A 137 -10.25 -2.39 0.63
C TYR A 137 -10.02 -1.32 -0.43
N LYS A 138 -9.00 -1.52 -1.26
CA LYS A 138 -8.87 -0.82 -2.54
C LYS A 138 -9.59 -1.62 -3.62
N ARG A 139 -10.46 -0.98 -4.39
CA ARG A 139 -11.04 -1.53 -5.62
C ARG A 139 -10.39 -0.88 -6.82
N CYS A 140 -9.86 -1.69 -7.73
CA CYS A 140 -9.25 -1.25 -8.98
C CYS A 140 -9.94 -1.95 -10.16
N HIS A 141 -10.13 -1.24 -11.28
CA HIS A 141 -10.59 -1.84 -12.53
C HIS A 141 -9.41 -2.41 -13.34
N ARG A 142 -9.53 -3.66 -13.80
CA ARG A 142 -8.62 -4.29 -14.78
C ARG A 142 -9.47 -5.09 -15.77
N GLU A 143 -9.31 -4.82 -17.07
CA GLU A 143 -9.96 -5.60 -18.14
C GLU A 143 -11.48 -5.78 -17.94
N ASP A 144 -12.18 -4.71 -17.53
CA ASP A 144 -13.63 -4.68 -17.24
C ASP A 144 -14.09 -5.47 -15.99
N GLN A 145 -13.16 -6.05 -15.23
CA GLN A 145 -13.41 -6.65 -13.92
C GLN A 145 -12.94 -5.73 -12.77
N VAL A 146 -13.72 -5.72 -11.67
CA VAL A 146 -13.38 -4.98 -10.45
C VAL A 146 -12.71 -5.92 -9.46
N TYR A 147 -11.44 -5.67 -9.18
CA TYR A 147 -10.69 -6.40 -8.16
C TYR A 147 -10.67 -5.61 -6.86
N ALA A 148 -10.91 -6.28 -5.73
CA ALA A 148 -10.82 -5.68 -4.40
C ALA A 148 -9.69 -6.34 -3.60
N CYS A 149 -8.74 -5.55 -3.10
CA CYS A 149 -7.65 -6.01 -2.25
C CYS A 149 -7.77 -5.38 -0.86
N LYS A 150 -7.63 -6.19 0.20
CA LYS A 150 -7.50 -5.71 1.57
C LYS A 150 -6.20 -4.90 1.70
N LEU A 151 -6.30 -3.71 2.29
CA LEU A 151 -5.14 -2.90 2.63
C LEU A 151 -4.59 -3.31 4.01
N SER A 152 -3.28 -3.22 4.17
CA SER A 152 -2.61 -3.36 5.46
C SER A 152 -2.84 -2.11 6.31
N ASP A 153 -2.88 -2.26 7.64
CA ASP A 153 -3.10 -1.15 8.57
C ASP A 153 -2.00 -0.10 8.50
N GLN A 154 -0.79 -0.47 8.08
CA GLN A 154 0.36 0.42 7.90
C GLN A 154 0.43 1.07 6.50
N GLU A 155 -0.48 0.74 5.58
CA GLU A 155 -0.52 1.43 4.28
C GLU A 155 -1.06 2.86 4.42
N HIS A 156 -0.75 3.69 3.42
CA HIS A 156 -1.18 5.10 3.39
C HIS A 156 -2.20 5.34 2.28
N PRO A 157 -3.49 5.49 2.59
CA PRO A 157 -4.54 5.57 1.56
C PRO A 157 -4.44 6.84 0.70
N LEU A 158 -3.91 7.95 1.25
CA LEU A 158 -3.68 9.16 0.45
C LEU A 158 -2.57 8.96 -0.60
N TYR A 159 -1.52 8.21 -0.27
CA TYR A 159 -0.46 7.85 -1.21
C TYR A 159 -1.03 7.03 -2.37
N LEU A 160 -1.83 6.00 -2.07
CA LEU A 160 -2.49 5.18 -3.08
C LEU A 160 -3.37 6.03 -4.01
N ARG A 161 -4.10 7.01 -3.44
CA ARG A 161 -4.90 7.96 -4.21
C ARG A 161 -4.03 8.85 -5.11
N LEU A 162 -2.91 9.35 -4.62
CA LEU A 162 -1.99 10.18 -5.39
C LEU A 162 -1.42 9.41 -6.59
N VAL A 163 -1.03 8.15 -6.38
CA VAL A 163 -0.46 7.29 -7.44
C VAL A 163 -1.50 6.92 -8.50
N ALA A 164 -2.73 6.58 -8.08
CA ALA A 164 -3.81 6.19 -8.99
C ALA A 164 -4.46 7.37 -9.72
N GLY A 165 -4.38 8.59 -9.16
CA GLY A 165 -5.02 9.78 -9.70
C GLY A 165 -6.43 10.05 -9.13
N PRO A 166 -7.06 11.16 -9.55
CA PRO A 166 -8.30 11.64 -8.94
C PRO A 166 -9.54 10.84 -9.36
N ARG A 167 -9.43 9.99 -10.38
CA ARG A 167 -10.57 9.25 -10.90
C ARG A 167 -10.97 8.09 -9.96
N THR A 168 -12.26 7.94 -9.73
CA THR A 168 -12.82 6.93 -8.83
C THR A 168 -13.00 5.56 -9.48
N ASP A 169 -12.95 5.49 -10.81
CA ASP A 169 -12.94 4.24 -11.59
C ASP A 169 -11.58 3.52 -11.52
N THR A 170 -10.48 4.27 -11.51
CA THR A 170 -9.14 3.70 -11.35
C THR A 170 -8.93 3.10 -9.96
N LEU A 171 -9.39 3.82 -8.93
CA LEU A 171 -9.24 3.42 -7.55
C LEU A 171 -10.46 3.89 -6.75
N SER A 172 -11.09 3.01 -5.98
CA SER A 172 -12.07 3.38 -4.95
C SER A 172 -11.75 2.67 -3.63
N PHE A 173 -12.14 3.28 -2.51
CA PHE A 173 -11.94 2.69 -1.19
C PHE A 173 -13.27 2.23 -0.62
N VAL A 174 -13.28 1.06 0.01
CA VAL A 174 -14.47 0.49 0.66
C VAL A 174 -14.09 0.02 2.04
N LEU A 175 -14.81 0.49 3.06
CA LEU A 175 -14.72 -0.06 4.40
C LEU A 175 -15.82 -1.10 4.55
N ARG A 176 -15.44 -2.35 4.84
CA ARG A 176 -16.39 -3.45 5.08
C ARG A 176 -15.98 -4.25 6.30
N GLU A 177 -16.96 -4.93 6.87
CA GLU A 177 -16.70 -5.98 7.85
C GLU A 177 -15.88 -7.09 7.19
N HIS A 178 -14.81 -7.49 7.87
CA HIS A 178 -13.96 -8.61 7.55
C HIS A 178 -14.12 -9.59 8.70
N GLU A 179 -14.89 -10.66 8.47
CA GLU A 179 -14.99 -11.74 9.43
C GLU A 179 -13.57 -12.30 9.64
N ILE A 180 -13.01 -12.05 10.83
CA ILE A 180 -11.90 -12.85 11.36
C ILE A 180 -12.52 -14.20 11.72
N GLY A 181 -12.86 -14.97 10.69
CA GLY A 181 -13.41 -16.31 10.76
C GLY A 181 -12.34 -17.29 10.29
N GLU A 182 -11.57 -17.80 11.25
CA GLU A 182 -10.96 -19.13 11.18
C GLU A 182 -9.92 -19.39 10.07
N SER A 183 -8.70 -18.85 10.24
CA SER A 183 -7.50 -19.50 9.68
C SER A 183 -7.14 -20.76 10.48
N HIS A 184 -8.04 -21.73 10.58
CA HIS A 184 -7.68 -23.10 10.91
C HIS A 184 -7.78 -23.91 9.61
N PHE A 185 -6.62 -24.12 8.97
CA PHE A 185 -6.46 -25.23 8.04
C PHE A 185 -6.83 -26.51 8.80
N SER A 186 -7.99 -27.05 8.52
CA SER A 186 -8.25 -28.47 8.77
C SER A 186 -7.59 -29.21 7.60
N PRO A 187 -6.54 -30.01 7.82
CA PRO A 187 -6.15 -30.98 6.82
C PRO A 187 -7.30 -31.98 6.72
N ALA A 188 -8.09 -31.84 5.65
CA ALA A 188 -8.98 -32.90 5.20
C ALA A 188 -8.16 -34.19 5.08
N GLY A 189 -8.71 -35.26 5.63
CA GLY A 189 -8.00 -36.49 5.90
C GLY A 189 -7.32 -37.11 4.68
N THR A 190 -6.34 -37.95 4.96
CA THR A 190 -5.96 -39.02 4.07
C THR A 190 -5.86 -40.30 4.90
N ARG A 191 -6.87 -41.16 4.68
CA ARG A 191 -6.97 -42.61 4.94
C ARG A 191 -6.85 -43.13 6.36
#